data_AF-A0A939RIK5-F1
#
_entry.id   AF-A0A939RIK5-F1
#
_cell.length_a   1.000
_cell.length_b   1.000
_cell.length_c   1.000
_cell.angle_alpha   90.00
_cell.angle_beta   90.00
_cell.angle_gamma   90.00
#
_symmetry.space_group_name_H-M   'P 1'
#
loop_
_entity.id
_entity.type
_entity.pdbx_description
1 polymer ?
#
loop_
_entity_poly.entity_id
_entity_poly.type
_entity_poly.pdbx_seq_one_letter_code
_entity_poly.pdbx_strand_id
1 'polypeptide(L)'
;MKSKSGIYGVQKQFDCYVKRTLRFIARNLLRGVARKRKAEPEICYFNDLREEPSYCNIPYNKDRRNLRVGEREESYRKDSLKTALDELTEKERQVIVMLYYKGMTPDEIAEEMGMTRDAVYMCKFRSVNKMREYFRGIENEDGM
;
A
#
# COMPACT_ATOMS: atom_id res chain seq x y z
N MET A 1 -0.10 51.82 35.56
CA MET A 1 -0.89 51.15 34.51
C MET A 1 0.03 50.90 33.32
N LYS A 2 0.37 49.65 32.96
CA LYS A 2 1.26 49.37 31.81
C LYS A 2 0.51 49.73 30.52
N SER A 3 1.14 50.50 29.61
CA SER A 3 0.50 50.98 28.38
C SER A 3 0.08 49.80 27.49
N LYS A 4 -1.06 49.95 26.79
CA LYS A 4 -1.59 48.93 25.85
C LYS A 4 -0.56 48.53 24.76
N SER A 5 0.40 49.41 24.45
CA SER A 5 1.48 49.14 23.50
C SER A 5 2.49 48.10 24.00
N GLY A 6 2.78 48.04 25.30
CA GLY A 6 3.74 47.09 25.88
C GLY A 6 3.21 45.64 25.90
N ILE A 7 1.92 45.46 26.18
CA ILE A 7 1.27 44.13 26.21
C ILE A 7 1.18 43.54 24.80
N TYR A 8 0.88 44.37 23.80
CA TYR A 8 0.78 43.95 22.40
C TYR A 8 2.15 43.53 21.82
N GLY A 9 3.23 44.17 22.27
CA GLY A 9 4.61 43.77 21.91
C GLY A 9 4.99 42.39 22.45
N VAL A 10 4.65 42.10 23.72
CA VAL A 10 4.91 40.80 24.36
C VAL A 10 4.07 39.69 23.69
N GLN A 11 2.81 39.95 23.37
CA GLN A 11 1.96 39.00 22.65
C GLN A 11 2.51 38.69 21.25
N LYS A 12 2.98 39.70 20.51
CA LYS A 12 3.60 39.49 19.19
C LYS A 12 4.89 38.65 19.27
N GLN A 13 5.71 38.87 20.30
CA GLN A 13 6.93 38.08 20.51
C GLN A 13 6.61 36.62 20.83
N PHE A 14 5.63 36.39 21.71
CA PHE A 14 5.16 35.04 22.04
C PHE A 14 4.57 34.32 20.82
N ASP A 15 3.70 34.99 20.07
CA ASP A 15 3.09 34.44 18.85
C ASP A 15 4.15 34.12 17.78
N CYS A 16 5.15 34.98 17.60
CA CYS A 16 6.28 34.71 16.70
C CYS A 16 7.09 33.49 17.13
N TYR A 17 7.36 33.36 18.44
CA TYR A 17 8.07 32.23 19.03
C TYR A 17 7.29 30.91 18.82
N VAL A 18 5.99 30.90 19.14
CA VAL A 18 5.11 29.74 18.96
C VAL A 18 5.03 29.34 17.48
N LYS A 19 4.82 30.29 16.57
CA LYS A 19 4.80 30.01 15.13
C LYS A 19 6.14 29.45 14.63
N ARG A 20 7.26 29.94 15.14
CA ARG A 20 8.60 29.47 14.75
C ARG A 20 8.88 28.07 15.27
N THR A 21 8.52 27.78 16.51
CA THR A 21 8.67 26.46 17.13
C THR A 21 7.76 25.43 16.46
N LEU A 22 6.49 25.75 16.22
CA LEU A 22 5.57 24.88 15.48
C LEU A 22 6.07 24.57 14.06
N ARG A 23 6.56 25.58 13.33
CA ARG A 23 7.19 25.35 12.01
C ARG A 23 8.41 24.45 12.08
N PHE A 24 9.20 24.55 13.15
CA PHE A 24 10.37 23.69 13.34
C PHE A 24 9.96 22.25 13.63
N ILE A 25 9.00 22.04 14.54
CA ILE A 25 8.44 20.73 14.87
C ILE A 25 7.86 20.07 13.61
N ALA A 26 7.02 20.80 12.86
CA ALA A 26 6.44 20.30 11.61
C ALA A 26 7.52 19.86 10.60
N ARG A 27 8.55 20.69 10.39
CA ARG A 27 9.69 20.33 9.52
C ARG A 27 10.46 19.12 10.02
N ASN A 28 10.64 18.99 11.33
CA ASN A 28 11.36 17.86 11.91
C ASN A 28 10.57 16.55 11.78
N LEU A 29 9.26 16.60 11.97
CA LEU A 29 8.35 15.47 11.73
C LEU A 29 8.40 15.04 10.27
N LEU A 30 8.25 15.98 9.32
CA LEU A 30 8.32 15.68 7.88
C LEU A 30 9.68 15.11 7.48
N ARG A 31 10.78 15.65 8.02
CA ARG A 31 12.13 15.09 7.81
C ARG A 31 12.28 13.71 8.43
N GLY A 32 11.64 13.46 9.58
CA GLY A 32 11.57 12.14 10.20
C GLY A 32 10.86 11.12 9.30
N VAL A 33 9.69 11.49 8.76
CA VAL A 33 8.95 10.68 7.79
C VAL A 33 9.80 10.42 6.54
N ALA A 34 10.46 11.44 5.99
CA ALA A 34 11.33 11.28 4.82
C ALA A 34 12.55 10.38 5.10
N ARG A 35 13.16 10.47 6.28
CA ARG A 35 14.24 9.56 6.70
C ARG A 35 13.74 8.13 6.82
N LYS A 36 12.57 7.92 7.44
CA LYS A 36 11.93 6.60 7.52
C LYS A 36 11.65 6.03 6.12
N ARG A 37 11.04 6.80 5.22
CA ARG A 37 10.82 6.39 3.80
C ARG A 37 12.09 6.06 3.03
N LYS A 38 13.23 6.65 3.39
CA LYS A 38 14.53 6.37 2.75
C LYS A 38 15.23 5.15 3.37
N ALA A 39 15.06 4.94 4.68
CA ALA A 39 15.65 3.81 5.42
C ALA A 39 14.83 2.52 5.27
N GLU A 40 13.51 2.66 5.25
CA GLU A 40 12.52 1.68 4.85
C GLU A 40 12.03 2.13 3.47
N PRO A 41 12.77 1.84 2.38
CA PRO A 41 12.18 2.01 1.07
C PRO A 41 10.92 1.15 1.07
N GLU A 42 9.76 1.83 1.01
CA GLU A 42 8.48 1.18 0.74
C GLU A 42 8.76 0.18 -0.37
N ILE A 43 8.39 -1.07 -0.13
CA ILE A 43 8.49 -2.13 -1.11
C ILE A 43 7.80 -1.61 -2.37
N CYS A 44 8.62 -1.18 -3.33
CA CYS A 44 8.22 -0.42 -4.50
C CYS A 44 7.57 -1.36 -5.51
N TYR A 45 6.34 -1.76 -5.20
CA TYR A 45 5.47 -2.55 -6.06
C TYR A 45 4.16 -1.82 -6.41
N PHE A 46 3.96 -0.60 -5.90
CA PHE A 46 2.68 0.12 -5.98
C PHE A 46 2.77 1.50 -6.63
N ASN A 47 3.89 1.87 -7.26
CA ASN A 47 4.01 3.16 -7.96
C ASN A 47 3.58 3.13 -9.43
N ASP A 48 3.36 1.94 -10.02
CA ASP A 48 2.85 1.80 -11.39
C ASP A 48 1.32 1.88 -11.49
N LEU A 49 0.62 1.98 -10.36
CA LEU A 49 -0.85 2.10 -10.27
C LEU A 49 -1.29 3.50 -9.86
N ARG A 50 -0.56 4.55 -10.25
CA ARG A 50 -1.08 5.92 -10.17
C ARG A 50 -2.09 6.18 -11.30
N GLU A 51 -3.11 5.34 -11.34
CA GLU A 51 -4.44 5.76 -11.76
C GLU A 51 -5.14 6.31 -10.50
N GLU A 52 -5.86 7.42 -10.69
CA GLU A 52 -6.62 8.14 -9.67
C GLU A 52 -7.42 7.23 -8.72
N PRO A 53 -7.74 7.68 -7.49
CA PRO A 53 -8.68 6.96 -6.63
C PRO A 53 -10.09 7.06 -7.23
N SER A 54 -10.43 6.19 -8.17
CA SER A 54 -11.80 5.90 -8.59
C SER A 54 -12.31 4.64 -7.88
N TYR A 55 -12.12 4.58 -6.57
CA TYR A 55 -12.88 3.65 -5.74
C TYR A 55 -14.10 4.42 -5.21
N CYS A 56 -15.27 3.97 -5.66
CA CYS A 56 -16.61 4.36 -5.19
C CYS A 56 -17.30 5.52 -5.94
N ASN A 57 -17.57 5.34 -7.23
CA ASN A 57 -18.82 5.82 -7.86
C ASN A 57 -19.62 4.64 -8.43
N ILE A 58 -19.81 3.58 -7.63
CA ILE A 58 -20.87 2.62 -7.92
C ILE A 58 -22.14 3.23 -7.35
N PRO A 59 -23.11 3.70 -8.15
CA PRO A 59 -24.40 4.10 -7.62
C PRO A 59 -24.98 2.89 -6.88
N TYR A 60 -25.21 3.03 -5.58
CA TYR A 60 -25.83 2.01 -4.74
C TYR A 60 -27.26 1.79 -5.25
N ASN A 61 -27.40 0.92 -6.24
CA ASN A 61 -28.67 0.60 -6.87
C ASN A 61 -29.06 -0.83 -6.47
N LYS A 62 -30.04 -0.92 -5.55
CA LYS A 62 -30.57 -2.15 -4.93
C LYS A 62 -31.34 -3.07 -5.90
N ASP A 63 -31.06 -3.02 -7.19
CA ASP A 63 -31.65 -3.93 -8.15
C ASP A 63 -31.07 -5.33 -7.96
N ARG A 64 -31.93 -6.33 -7.67
CA ARG A 64 -31.56 -7.75 -7.48
C ARG A 64 -30.74 -8.33 -8.65
N ARG A 65 -30.80 -7.72 -9.83
CA ARG A 65 -29.97 -8.07 -10.99
C ARG A 65 -28.51 -7.65 -10.82
N ASN A 66 -28.24 -6.49 -10.23
CA ASN A 66 -26.88 -5.99 -9.99
C ASN A 66 -26.19 -6.74 -8.84
N LEU A 67 -26.93 -7.19 -7.82
CA LEU A 67 -26.36 -8.09 -6.80
C LEU A 67 -25.86 -9.40 -7.41
N ARG A 68 -26.63 -10.02 -8.30
CA ARG A 68 -26.22 -11.26 -8.98
C ARG A 68 -25.01 -11.08 -9.89
N VAL A 69 -24.91 -9.92 -10.55
CA VAL A 69 -23.72 -9.59 -11.35
C VAL A 69 -22.51 -9.38 -10.45
N GLY A 70 -22.65 -8.63 -9.35
CA GLY A 70 -21.57 -8.43 -8.37
C GLY A 70 -21.10 -9.71 -7.68
N GLU A 71 -22.03 -10.61 -7.29
CA GLU A 71 -21.69 -11.93 -6.73
C GLU A 71 -20.96 -12.82 -7.74
N ARG A 72 -21.36 -12.76 -9.02
CA ARG A 72 -20.73 -13.52 -10.10
C ARG A 72 -19.32 -13.00 -10.41
N GLU A 73 -19.15 -11.68 -10.46
CA GLU A 73 -17.84 -11.03 -10.63
C GLU A 73 -16.92 -11.33 -9.44
N GLU A 74 -17.44 -11.31 -8.21
CA GLU A 74 -16.66 -11.66 -7.03
C GLU A 74 -16.22 -13.13 -7.04
N SER A 75 -17.11 -14.06 -7.43
CA SER A 75 -16.77 -15.47 -7.60
C SER A 75 -15.68 -15.66 -8.65
N TYR A 76 -15.86 -15.05 -9.83
CA TYR A 76 -14.88 -15.14 -10.92
C TYR A 76 -13.50 -14.63 -10.50
N ARG A 77 -13.43 -13.48 -9.80
CA ARG A 77 -12.15 -12.96 -9.27
C ARG A 77 -11.50 -13.89 -8.25
N LYS A 78 -12.30 -14.56 -7.40
CA LYS A 78 -11.78 -15.54 -6.44
C LYS A 78 -11.22 -16.77 -7.14
N ASP A 79 -11.93 -17.27 -8.15
CA ASP A 79 -11.54 -18.46 -8.91
C ASP A 79 -10.30 -18.20 -9.78
N SER A 80 -10.22 -17.03 -10.43
CA SER A 80 -9.05 -16.63 -11.20
C SER A 80 -7.83 -16.42 -10.30
N LEU A 81 -8.00 -15.79 -9.13
CA LEU A 81 -6.93 -15.66 -8.14
C LEU A 81 -6.46 -17.02 -7.62
N LYS A 82 -7.37 -17.95 -7.37
CA LYS A 82 -7.02 -19.30 -6.92
C LYS A 82 -6.18 -20.03 -7.97
N THR A 83 -6.59 -19.98 -9.23
CA THR A 83 -5.85 -20.59 -10.33
C THR A 83 -4.47 -19.95 -10.51
N ALA A 84 -4.38 -18.61 -10.41
CA ALA A 84 -3.10 -17.90 -10.46
C ALA A 84 -2.14 -18.31 -9.32
N LEU A 85 -2.67 -18.61 -8.13
CA LEU A 85 -1.89 -19.13 -7.00
C LEU A 85 -1.51 -20.61 -7.20
N ASP A 86 -2.31 -21.38 -7.91
CA ASP A 86 -2.03 -22.78 -8.22
C ASP A 86 -0.87 -22.94 -9.22
N GLU A 87 -0.65 -21.97 -10.10
CA GLU A 87 0.54 -21.87 -10.97
C GLU A 87 1.86 -21.63 -10.21
N LEU A 88 1.78 -21.22 -8.95
CA LEU A 88 2.95 -21.04 -8.10
C LEU A 88 3.39 -22.36 -7.46
N THR A 89 4.71 -22.54 -7.38
CA THR A 89 5.28 -23.61 -6.56
C THR A 89 4.92 -23.41 -5.08
N GLU A 90 4.96 -24.47 -4.29
CA GLU A 90 4.60 -24.41 -2.87
C GLU A 90 5.42 -23.34 -2.10
N LYS A 91 6.71 -23.23 -2.39
CA LYS A 91 7.59 -22.21 -1.77
C LYS A 91 7.19 -20.79 -2.17
N GLU A 92 6.89 -20.56 -3.45
CA GLU A 92 6.43 -19.28 -3.98
C GLU A 92 5.10 -18.87 -3.32
N ARG A 93 4.15 -19.80 -3.24
CA ARG A 93 2.85 -19.61 -2.60
C ARG A 93 2.98 -19.26 -1.12
N GLN A 94 3.83 -19.97 -0.37
CA GLN A 94 4.07 -19.70 1.04
C GLN A 94 4.63 -18.29 1.25
N VAL A 95 5.61 -17.87 0.44
CA VAL A 95 6.16 -16.50 0.49
C VAL A 95 5.06 -15.46 0.22
N ILE A 96 4.21 -15.68 -0.79
CA ILE A 96 3.09 -14.79 -1.10
C ILE A 96 2.08 -14.73 0.07
N VAL A 97 1.70 -15.86 0.65
CA VAL A 97 0.78 -15.91 1.81
C VAL A 97 1.38 -15.17 3.01
N MET A 98 2.65 -15.40 3.34
CA MET A 98 3.30 -14.72 4.46
C MET A 98 3.37 -13.21 4.24
N LEU A 99 3.69 -12.76 3.03
CA LEU A 99 3.76 -11.32 2.70
C LEU A 99 2.38 -10.65 2.76
N TYR A 100 1.39 -11.20 2.05
CA TYR A 100 0.14 -10.48 1.78
C TYR A 100 -1.00 -10.84 2.73
N TYR A 101 -1.05 -12.07 3.22
CA TYR A 101 -2.10 -12.51 4.14
C TYR A 101 -1.68 -12.34 5.60
N LYS A 102 -0.43 -12.69 5.93
CA LYS A 102 0.08 -12.55 7.31
C LYS A 102 0.74 -11.19 7.58
N GLY A 103 1.07 -10.41 6.54
CA GLY A 103 1.69 -9.09 6.69
C GLY A 103 3.13 -9.13 7.18
N MET A 104 3.83 -10.26 7.02
CA MET A 104 5.21 -10.43 7.45
C MET A 104 6.17 -9.68 6.53
N THR A 105 7.26 -9.17 7.10
CA THR A 105 8.34 -8.53 6.35
C THR A 105 9.23 -9.56 5.65
N PRO A 106 9.97 -9.18 4.58
CA PRO A 106 10.90 -10.09 3.92
C PRO A 106 11.97 -10.67 4.86
N ASP A 107 12.32 -9.94 5.92
CA ASP A 107 13.30 -10.36 6.92
C ASP A 107 12.73 -11.42 7.85
N GLU A 108 11.52 -11.21 8.38
CA GLU A 108 10.81 -12.22 9.19
C GLU A 108 10.54 -13.51 8.39
N ILE A 109 10.22 -13.39 7.09
CA ILE A 109 10.03 -14.55 6.21
C ILE A 109 11.34 -15.28 5.96
N ALA A 110 12.45 -14.55 5.79
CA ALA A 110 13.76 -15.14 5.61
C ALA A 110 14.15 -15.98 6.84
N GLU A 111 13.88 -15.48 8.05
CA GLU A 111 14.08 -16.21 9.30
C GLU A 111 13.16 -17.43 9.40
N GLU A 112 11.85 -17.27 9.17
CA GLU A 112 10.84 -18.35 9.24
C GLU A 112 11.13 -19.49 8.25
N MET A 113 11.56 -19.15 7.03
CA MET A 113 11.78 -20.11 5.93
C MET A 113 13.23 -20.61 5.85
N GLY A 114 14.13 -20.11 6.70
CA GLY A 114 15.57 -20.44 6.64
C GLY A 114 16.22 -20.03 5.31
N MET A 115 15.79 -18.90 4.73
CA MET A 115 16.27 -18.37 3.45
C MET A 115 17.04 -17.06 3.66
N THR A 116 17.76 -16.60 2.64
CA THR A 116 18.31 -15.24 2.65
C THR A 116 17.23 -14.23 2.25
N ARG A 117 17.36 -12.99 2.74
CA ARG A 117 16.49 -11.86 2.35
C ARG A 117 16.38 -11.72 0.83
N ASP A 118 17.50 -11.80 0.12
CA ASP A 118 17.53 -11.72 -1.35
C ASP A 118 16.78 -12.87 -2.03
N ALA A 119 16.89 -14.08 -1.48
CA ALA A 119 16.14 -15.23 -1.99
C ALA A 119 14.62 -15.03 -1.82
N VAL A 120 14.18 -14.43 -0.71
CA VAL A 120 12.76 -14.05 -0.51
C VAL A 120 12.34 -12.99 -1.53
N TYR A 121 13.16 -11.96 -1.78
CA TYR A 121 12.89 -10.95 -2.81
C TYR A 121 12.77 -11.56 -4.21
N MET A 122 13.69 -12.44 -4.59
CA MET A 122 13.64 -13.12 -5.90
C MET A 122 12.44 -14.05 -6.02
N CYS A 123 12.12 -14.79 -4.95
CA CYS A 123 10.95 -15.66 -4.89
C CYS A 123 9.66 -14.85 -5.09
N LYS A 124 9.52 -13.75 -4.35
CA LYS A 124 8.41 -12.81 -4.51
C LYS A 124 8.32 -12.29 -5.94
N PHE A 125 9.43 -11.79 -6.50
CA PHE A 125 9.45 -11.21 -7.84
C PHE A 125 8.95 -12.19 -8.90
N ARG A 126 9.48 -13.42 -8.87
CA ARG A 126 9.08 -14.50 -9.78
C ARG A 126 7.61 -14.87 -9.61
N SER A 127 7.16 -15.01 -8.36
CA SER A 127 5.78 -15.36 -8.04
C SER A 127 4.80 -14.33 -8.59
N VAL A 128 5.04 -13.04 -8.31
CA VAL A 128 4.16 -11.96 -8.77
C VAL A 128 4.16 -11.86 -10.29
N ASN A 129 5.30 -12.06 -10.95
CA ASN A 129 5.35 -12.04 -12.41
C ASN A 129 4.56 -13.20 -13.03
N LYS A 130 4.67 -14.43 -12.49
CA LYS A 130 3.85 -15.56 -12.95
C LYS A 130 2.35 -15.27 -12.86
N MET A 131 1.91 -14.75 -11.71
CA MET A 131 0.51 -14.36 -11.53
C MET A 131 0.09 -13.27 -12.50
N ARG A 132 0.95 -12.28 -12.78
CA ARG A 132 0.67 -11.22 -13.76
C ARG A 132 0.53 -11.77 -15.19
N GLU A 133 1.41 -12.67 -15.60
CA GLU A 133 1.32 -13.31 -16.92
C GLU A 133 0.02 -14.12 -17.04
N TYR A 134 -0.39 -14.82 -15.98
CA TYR A 134 -1.68 -15.51 -15.94
C TYR A 134 -2.87 -14.56 -16.15
N PHE A 135 -2.91 -13.43 -15.43
CA PHE A 135 -3.98 -12.46 -15.59
C PHE A 135 -3.98 -11.77 -16.95
N ARG A 136 -2.79 -11.49 -17.52
CA ARG A 136 -2.69 -10.98 -18.90
C ARG A 136 -3.20 -11.99 -19.92
N GLY A 137 -2.95 -13.29 -19.71
CA GLY A 137 -3.47 -14.34 -20.58
C GLY A 137 -5.00 -14.33 -20.66
N ILE A 138 -5.66 -14.18 -19.51
CA ILE A 138 -7.14 -14.11 -19.41
C ILE A 138 -7.71 -12.93 -20.20
N GLU A 139 -7.11 -11.73 -20.08
CA GLU A 139 -7.62 -10.52 -20.75
C GLU A 139 -7.61 -10.62 -22.28
N ASN A 140 -6.79 -11.51 -22.85
CA ASN A 140 -6.73 -11.72 -24.31
C ASN A 140 -7.77 -12.74 -24.82
N GLU A 141 -8.34 -13.58 -23.96
CA GLU A 141 -9.34 -14.59 -24.35
C GLU A 141 -10.78 -14.05 -24.27
N ASP A 142 -11.08 -13.15 -23.32
CA ASP A 142 -12.40 -12.50 -23.19
C ASP A 142 -12.64 -11.37 -24.23
N GLY A 143 -11.68 -11.14 -25.13
CA GLY A 143 -11.70 -10.15 -26.22
C GLY A 143 -11.99 -10.68 -27.63
N MET A 144 -12.34 -11.98 -27.77
CA MET A 144 -12.79 -12.59 -29.04
C MET A 144 -14.29 -12.94 -29.02
#